data_AF-A0A259BJ86-F1
#
_entry.id   AF-A0A259BJ86-F1
#
_cell.length_a   1.000
_cell.length_b   1.000
_cell.length_c   1.000
_cell.angle_alpha   90.00
_cell.angle_beta   90.00
_cell.angle_gamma   90.00
#
_symmetry.space_group_name_H-M   'P 1'
#
loop_
_entity.id
_entity.type
_entity.pdbx_description
1 polymer ?
#
loop_
_entity_poly.entity_id
_entity_poly.type
_entity_poly.pdbx_seq_one_letter_code
_entity_poly.pdbx_strand_id
1 'polypeptide(L)'
;MKTAIYLAAGAALALSACSQKTDTTSETAGGGGGGNRAQVWAAGSSTVFPFATRVAENVARTTGGKPARVESLGTGGGFKLFCGGASSQYPDVATASRPIKKSEFEKCAAAGVTDIIEIKIGFDGIVVANAKAGLSYDLQREHLYGALAAEAPKDGAFVPNTVKTWDAVAPGLPKEPILVYGPPPTSGTRDAFNELALEKGGEKVAALAALKKTDEDGFKAKTHTIRSDGLWVDSGENDNAIVQTLQKTPHSIGVFGYSFLENNMDKVKAAKIEGVAPTFETISSGAYPLSRSMFIYVKKASIGVTPGLREFVDGFVSDAATGKGGYLQSRGLIPLPEAEHKAQQASVKALTVMTAPAS
;
A
#
# COMPACT_ATOMS: atom_id res chain seq x y z
N MET A 1 56.00 34.72 -58.39
CA MET A 1 56.13 33.26 -58.13
C MET A 1 54.78 32.78 -57.59
N LYS A 2 54.02 32.03 -58.40
CA LYS A 2 53.64 30.61 -58.15
C LYS A 2 52.96 30.46 -56.78
N THR A 3 51.69 30.06 -56.61
CA THR A 3 51.00 28.93 -57.26
C THR A 3 49.51 28.91 -56.84
N ALA A 4 48.70 28.31 -57.72
CA ALA A 4 47.55 27.44 -57.46
C ALA A 4 46.16 28.03 -57.13
N ILE A 5 45.22 27.43 -57.85
CA ILE A 5 43.81 27.72 -58.04
C ILE A 5 43.02 26.49 -57.56
N TYR A 6 41.72 26.68 -57.30
CA TYR A 6 40.60 25.71 -57.28
C TYR A 6 40.37 24.98 -55.93
N LEU A 7 39.15 24.71 -55.46
CA LEU A 7 37.79 24.85 -55.97
C LEU A 7 36.86 24.71 -54.73
N ALA A 8 35.91 25.61 -54.50
CA ALA A 8 34.82 25.38 -53.53
C ALA A 8 33.50 25.68 -54.23
N ALA A 9 32.76 24.61 -54.55
CA ALA A 9 31.46 24.67 -55.20
C ALA A 9 30.41 25.20 -54.22
N GLY A 10 30.03 26.47 -54.37
CA GLY A 10 28.83 27.04 -53.78
C GLY A 10 27.66 26.89 -54.76
N ALA A 11 26.69 26.05 -54.43
CA ALA A 11 25.40 26.02 -55.11
C ALA A 11 24.41 26.91 -54.34
N ALA A 12 24.14 28.09 -54.89
CA ALA A 12 23.04 28.95 -54.49
C ALA A 12 21.73 28.35 -55.01
N LEU A 13 20.75 28.17 -54.12
CA LEU A 13 19.36 27.92 -54.50
C LEU A 13 18.49 29.04 -53.94
N ALA A 14 17.87 29.75 -54.88
CA ALA A 14 17.06 30.92 -54.70
C ALA A 14 15.74 30.59 -53.98
N LEU A 15 15.34 31.51 -53.10
CA LEU A 15 13.98 31.62 -52.58
C LEU A 15 13.01 31.89 -53.73
N SER A 16 11.99 31.05 -53.87
CA SER A 16 10.76 31.41 -54.55
C SER A 16 9.59 31.06 -53.64
N ALA A 17 8.95 32.10 -53.13
CA ALA A 17 7.72 32.01 -52.36
C ALA A 17 6.55 31.83 -53.33
N CYS A 18 5.82 30.73 -53.21
CA CYS A 18 4.44 30.65 -53.66
C CYS A 18 3.57 30.19 -52.50
N SER A 19 2.76 31.14 -52.03
CA SER A 19 1.63 30.97 -51.14
C SER A 19 0.56 30.12 -51.81
N GLN A 20 0.15 29.01 -51.21
CA GLN A 20 -1.12 28.34 -51.54
C GLN A 20 -1.73 27.64 -50.32
N LYS A 21 -2.97 28.09 -50.05
CA LYS A 21 -4.13 27.37 -49.51
C LYS A 21 -3.94 26.49 -48.27
N THR A 22 -4.38 27.08 -47.16
CA THR A 22 -5.11 26.43 -46.07
C THR A 22 -6.19 25.49 -46.61
N ASP A 23 -5.94 24.19 -46.52
CA ASP A 23 -6.99 23.18 -46.45
C ASP A 23 -7.45 23.08 -44.99
N THR A 24 -8.45 23.91 -44.68
CA THR A 24 -9.33 23.73 -43.53
C THR A 24 -10.21 22.51 -43.79
N THR A 25 -9.70 21.32 -43.47
CA THR A 25 -10.59 20.22 -43.06
C THR A 25 -11.02 20.52 -41.63
N SER A 26 -12.26 20.99 -41.50
CA SER A 26 -12.94 21.17 -40.24
C SER A 26 -12.90 19.86 -39.45
N GLU A 27 -12.11 19.84 -38.37
CA GLU A 27 -12.42 18.97 -37.23
C GLU A 27 -13.72 19.48 -36.63
N THR A 28 -14.82 18.93 -37.13
CA THR A 28 -16.10 18.97 -36.46
C THR A 28 -15.93 18.29 -35.12
N ALA A 29 -15.99 19.11 -34.06
CA ALA A 29 -16.31 18.67 -32.72
C ALA A 29 -17.56 17.79 -32.78
N GLY A 30 -17.36 16.50 -32.51
CA GLY A 30 -18.39 15.47 -32.58
C GLY A 30 -18.15 14.38 -31.55
N GLY A 31 -18.97 14.39 -30.50
CA GLY A 31 -19.43 13.18 -29.82
C GLY A 31 -18.47 12.49 -28.86
N GLY A 32 -18.88 12.40 -27.59
CA GLY A 32 -18.25 11.55 -26.59
C GLY A 32 -18.13 10.09 -27.04
N GLY A 33 -16.92 9.70 -27.40
CA GLY A 33 -16.52 8.31 -27.59
C GLY A 33 -15.97 7.76 -26.28
N GLY A 34 -16.78 7.03 -25.52
CA GLY A 34 -16.31 6.16 -24.45
C GLY A 34 -15.46 5.04 -25.04
N GLY A 35 -14.18 5.29 -25.31
CA GLY A 35 -13.25 4.28 -25.75
C GLY A 35 -13.05 3.24 -24.65
N ASN A 36 -13.33 1.97 -24.94
CA ASN A 36 -13.00 0.87 -24.04
C ASN A 36 -11.49 0.88 -23.78
N ARG A 37 -11.09 0.91 -22.51
CA ARG A 37 -9.67 0.90 -22.13
C ARG A 37 -9.04 -0.43 -22.57
N ALA A 38 -7.85 -0.37 -23.15
CA ALA A 38 -7.16 -1.55 -23.69
C ALA A 38 -6.54 -2.48 -22.62
N GLN A 39 -6.60 -2.13 -21.34
CA GLN A 39 -6.06 -2.93 -20.24
C GLN A 39 -6.77 -2.57 -18.92
N VAL A 40 -6.77 -3.50 -17.97
CA VAL A 40 -7.30 -3.28 -16.61
C VAL A 40 -6.57 -2.15 -15.89
N TRP A 41 -7.29 -1.35 -15.11
CA TRP A 41 -6.71 -0.41 -14.17
C TRP A 41 -7.18 -0.66 -12.74
N ALA A 42 -6.22 -0.88 -11.84
CA ALA A 42 -6.42 -0.94 -10.41
C ALA A 42 -5.70 0.22 -9.71
N ALA A 43 -6.32 0.83 -8.71
CA ALA A 43 -5.69 1.89 -7.92
C ALA A 43 -6.10 1.86 -6.46
N GLY A 44 -5.19 2.18 -5.54
CA GLY A 44 -5.53 2.34 -4.12
C GLY A 44 -4.40 2.03 -3.15
N SER A 45 -4.64 1.12 -2.21
CA SER A 45 -3.75 0.78 -1.11
C SER A 45 -2.31 0.47 -1.56
N SER A 46 -1.34 1.17 -0.96
CA SER A 46 0.10 0.93 -1.14
C SER A 46 0.55 -0.43 -0.61
N THR A 47 -0.21 -0.99 0.34
CA THR A 47 0.05 -2.32 0.89
C THR A 47 -0.47 -3.42 -0.02
N VAL A 48 -1.62 -3.20 -0.66
CA VAL A 48 -2.13 -4.16 -1.65
C VAL A 48 -1.38 -4.05 -2.97
N PHE A 49 -0.76 -2.90 -3.27
CA PHE A 49 0.01 -2.64 -4.48
C PHE A 49 1.00 -3.75 -4.87
N PRO A 50 1.95 -4.20 -4.02
CA PRO A 50 2.89 -5.26 -4.40
C PRO A 50 2.23 -6.60 -4.71
N PHE A 51 1.09 -6.91 -4.09
CA PHE A 51 0.32 -8.13 -4.38
C PHE A 51 -0.45 -8.01 -5.69
N ALA A 52 -1.11 -6.86 -5.90
CA ALA A 52 -1.86 -6.57 -7.13
C ALA A 52 -0.95 -6.55 -8.37
N THR A 53 0.22 -5.94 -8.27
CA THR A 53 1.24 -5.96 -9.33
C THR A 53 1.67 -7.39 -9.64
N ARG A 54 1.90 -8.22 -8.60
CA ARG A 54 2.29 -9.62 -8.81
C ARG A 54 1.19 -10.46 -9.47
N VAL A 55 -0.07 -10.25 -9.10
CA VAL A 55 -1.21 -10.87 -9.78
C VAL A 55 -1.30 -10.40 -11.23
N ALA A 56 -1.15 -9.10 -11.49
CA ALA A 56 -1.18 -8.52 -12.83
C ALA A 56 -0.13 -9.14 -13.77
N GLU A 57 1.12 -9.24 -13.29
CA GLU A 57 2.21 -9.89 -14.01
C GLU A 57 1.94 -11.37 -14.26
N ASN A 58 1.46 -12.09 -13.25
CA ASN A 58 1.22 -13.52 -13.37
C ASN A 58 0.10 -13.81 -14.38
N VAL A 59 -1.01 -13.06 -14.29
CA VAL A 59 -2.13 -13.19 -15.23
C VAL A 59 -1.68 -12.89 -16.64
N ALA A 60 -1.01 -11.76 -16.88
CA ALA A 60 -0.49 -11.40 -18.20
C ALA A 60 0.42 -12.49 -18.78
N ARG A 61 1.32 -13.04 -17.97
CA ARG A 61 2.21 -14.13 -18.37
C ARG A 61 1.43 -15.40 -18.77
N THR A 62 0.38 -15.74 -18.04
CA THR A 62 -0.39 -16.97 -18.29
C THR A 62 -1.42 -16.84 -19.42
N THR A 63 -1.95 -15.64 -19.66
CA THR A 63 -2.99 -15.41 -20.66
C THR A 63 -2.45 -14.83 -21.97
N GLY A 64 -1.21 -14.31 -21.97
CA GLY A 64 -0.65 -13.55 -23.10
C GLY A 64 -1.20 -12.14 -23.24
N GLY A 65 -2.04 -11.69 -22.29
CA GLY A 65 -2.63 -10.34 -22.28
C GLY A 65 -1.71 -9.25 -21.75
N LYS A 66 -2.16 -8.00 -21.80
CA LYS A 66 -1.47 -6.87 -21.16
C LYS A 66 -1.63 -6.95 -19.63
N PRO A 67 -0.57 -6.70 -18.84
CA PRO A 67 -0.70 -6.61 -17.39
C PRO A 67 -1.61 -5.45 -16.99
N ALA A 68 -2.38 -5.65 -15.93
CA ALA A 68 -3.16 -4.58 -15.33
C ALA A 68 -2.23 -3.43 -14.90
N ARG A 69 -2.62 -2.18 -15.18
CA ARG A 69 -1.98 -1.01 -14.57
C ARG A 69 -2.40 -0.95 -13.11
N VAL A 70 -1.44 -0.97 -12.20
CA VAL A 70 -1.67 -0.87 -10.76
C VAL A 70 -1.06 0.44 -10.27
N GLU A 71 -1.80 1.21 -9.48
CA GLU A 71 -1.33 2.47 -8.89
C GLU A 71 -1.51 2.52 -7.38
N SER A 72 -0.51 3.05 -6.70
CA SER A 72 -0.53 3.28 -5.26
C SER A 72 -0.95 4.72 -4.96
N LEU A 73 -2.14 4.89 -4.38
CA LEU A 73 -2.75 6.18 -4.02
C LEU A 73 -3.20 6.25 -2.56
N GLY A 74 -2.94 5.18 -1.78
CA GLY A 74 -3.59 4.95 -0.49
C GLY A 74 -5.06 4.52 -0.64
N THR A 75 -5.60 3.86 0.38
CA THR A 75 -6.97 3.31 0.30
C THR A 75 -8.04 4.39 0.05
N GLY A 76 -7.96 5.52 0.77
CA GLY A 76 -8.93 6.63 0.58
C GLY A 76 -8.81 7.32 -0.78
N GLY A 77 -7.58 7.52 -1.27
CA GLY A 77 -7.34 8.06 -2.62
C GLY A 77 -7.83 7.12 -3.71
N GLY A 78 -7.61 5.82 -3.54
CA GLY A 78 -8.13 4.76 -4.41
C GLY A 78 -9.65 4.78 -4.52
N PHE A 79 -10.38 4.82 -3.39
CA PHE A 79 -11.84 4.93 -3.41
C PHE A 79 -12.32 6.24 -4.02
N LYS A 80 -11.68 7.38 -3.69
CA LYS A 80 -12.03 8.68 -4.29
C LYS A 80 -11.95 8.63 -5.82
N LEU A 81 -10.91 8.00 -6.37
CA LEU A 81 -10.72 7.86 -7.81
C LEU A 81 -11.68 6.82 -8.41
N PHE A 82 -11.81 5.64 -7.79
CA PHE A 82 -12.72 4.58 -8.22
C PHE A 82 -14.18 5.03 -8.26
N CYS A 83 -14.62 5.79 -7.25
CA CYS A 83 -15.98 6.31 -7.11
C CYS A 83 -16.20 7.63 -7.85
N GLY A 84 -15.29 8.04 -8.74
CA GLY A 84 -15.50 9.19 -9.63
C GLY A 84 -16.47 8.91 -10.79
N GLY A 85 -16.75 7.65 -11.10
CA GLY A 85 -17.75 7.25 -12.08
C GLY A 85 -17.51 5.87 -12.71
N ALA A 86 -18.44 5.41 -13.55
CA ALA A 86 -18.38 4.09 -14.18
C ALA A 86 -17.67 4.06 -15.55
N SER A 87 -17.26 5.21 -16.09
CA SER A 87 -16.62 5.30 -17.42
C SER A 87 -15.17 4.82 -17.41
N SER A 88 -14.60 4.64 -18.61
CA SER A 88 -13.19 4.32 -18.83
C SER A 88 -12.20 5.43 -18.46
N GLN A 89 -12.65 6.51 -17.81
CA GLN A 89 -11.80 7.53 -17.19
C GLN A 89 -11.43 7.18 -15.73
N TYR A 90 -12.09 6.17 -15.14
CA TYR A 90 -11.89 5.77 -13.74
C TYR A 90 -11.40 4.30 -13.62
N PRO A 91 -10.75 3.92 -12.51
CA PRO A 91 -10.28 2.55 -12.29
C PRO A 91 -11.41 1.52 -12.35
N ASP A 92 -11.10 0.34 -12.86
CA ASP A 92 -12.00 -0.83 -12.84
C ASP A 92 -12.03 -1.47 -11.44
N VAL A 93 -10.91 -1.34 -10.72
CA VAL A 93 -10.66 -1.95 -9.42
C VAL A 93 -10.12 -0.92 -8.43
N ALA A 94 -10.66 -0.87 -7.22
CA ALA A 94 -10.02 -0.23 -6.07
C ALA A 94 -9.32 -1.29 -5.21
N THR A 95 -8.06 -1.06 -4.85
CA THR A 95 -7.37 -1.89 -3.85
C THR A 95 -7.43 -1.22 -2.48
N ALA A 96 -7.63 -1.99 -1.42
CA ALA A 96 -7.86 -1.41 -0.09
C ALA A 96 -7.27 -2.26 1.03
N SER A 97 -6.75 -1.59 2.05
CA SER A 97 -6.24 -2.21 3.29
C SER A 97 -7.19 -2.03 4.48
N ARG A 98 -8.46 -1.75 4.19
CA ARG A 98 -9.60 -1.72 5.10
C ARG A 98 -10.90 -1.90 4.30
N PRO A 99 -12.03 -2.22 4.96
CA PRO A 99 -13.33 -2.15 4.31
C PRO A 99 -13.63 -0.76 3.73
N ILE A 100 -14.40 -0.69 2.66
CA ILE A 100 -14.99 0.56 2.17
C ILE A 100 -15.92 1.13 3.24
N LYS A 101 -15.84 2.43 3.49
CA LYS A 101 -16.73 3.10 4.45
C LYS A 101 -18.10 3.33 3.83
N LYS A 102 -19.16 3.39 4.65
CA LYS A 102 -20.49 3.78 4.17
C LYS A 102 -20.49 5.08 3.36
N SER A 103 -19.80 6.12 3.85
CA SER A 103 -19.70 7.40 3.16
C SER A 103 -18.91 7.36 1.85
N GLU A 104 -18.03 6.36 1.65
CA GLU A 104 -17.37 6.13 0.37
C GLU A 104 -18.31 5.39 -0.57
N PHE A 105 -18.95 4.32 -0.10
CA PHE A 105 -19.95 3.56 -0.86
C PHE A 105 -21.08 4.46 -1.40
N GLU A 106 -21.61 5.36 -0.56
CA GLU A 106 -22.63 6.34 -0.95
C GLU A 106 -22.15 7.29 -2.05
N LYS A 107 -20.86 7.70 -2.02
CA LYS A 107 -20.26 8.50 -3.11
C LYS A 107 -20.17 7.71 -4.40
N CYS A 108 -19.82 6.42 -4.33
CA CYS A 108 -19.81 5.55 -5.50
C CYS A 108 -21.21 5.45 -6.12
N ALA A 109 -22.22 5.18 -5.29
CA ALA A 109 -23.62 5.11 -5.75
C ALA A 109 -24.08 6.44 -6.39
N ALA A 110 -23.77 7.58 -5.77
CA ALA A 110 -24.08 8.91 -6.32
C ALA A 110 -23.39 9.19 -7.66
N ALA A 111 -22.22 8.60 -7.91
CA ALA A 111 -21.48 8.68 -9.17
C ALA A 111 -21.85 7.59 -10.18
N GLY A 112 -22.91 6.81 -9.93
CA GLY A 112 -23.38 5.74 -10.82
C GLY A 112 -22.58 4.43 -10.74
N VAL A 113 -21.74 4.28 -9.72
CA VAL A 113 -21.03 3.03 -9.40
C VAL A 113 -21.82 2.28 -8.33
N THR A 114 -22.91 1.61 -8.75
CA THR A 114 -23.86 0.95 -7.83
C THR A 114 -23.55 -0.52 -7.58
N ASP A 115 -23.06 -1.22 -8.60
CA ASP A 115 -22.81 -2.66 -8.54
C ASP A 115 -21.31 -2.93 -8.31
N ILE A 116 -20.93 -3.03 -7.03
CA ILE A 116 -19.56 -3.27 -6.60
C ILE A 116 -19.44 -4.71 -6.07
N ILE A 117 -18.44 -5.45 -6.54
CA ILE A 117 -18.06 -6.75 -5.99
C ILE A 117 -16.93 -6.50 -4.99
N GLU A 118 -17.16 -6.79 -3.71
CA GLU A 118 -16.14 -6.77 -2.66
C GLU A 118 -15.47 -8.13 -2.56
N ILE A 119 -14.15 -8.16 -2.53
CA ILE A 119 -13.36 -9.39 -2.42
C ILE A 119 -12.30 -9.18 -1.35
N LYS A 120 -12.42 -9.90 -0.24
CA LYS A 120 -11.36 -9.96 0.78
C LYS A 120 -10.28 -10.91 0.25
N ILE A 121 -9.03 -10.47 0.20
CA ILE A 121 -7.92 -11.25 -0.40
C ILE A 121 -6.99 -11.86 0.64
N GLY A 122 -7.09 -11.45 1.90
CA GLY A 122 -6.23 -11.93 2.97
C GLY A 122 -6.09 -10.90 4.09
N PHE A 123 -5.07 -11.10 4.91
CA PHE A 123 -4.70 -10.21 6.00
C PHE A 123 -3.26 -9.77 5.86
N ASP A 124 -2.97 -8.64 6.49
CA ASP A 124 -1.64 -8.11 6.71
C ASP A 124 -1.42 -8.00 8.22
N GLY A 125 -0.19 -8.23 8.65
CA GLY A 125 0.19 -8.23 10.06
C GLY A 125 1.62 -7.73 10.21
N ILE A 126 1.79 -6.61 10.90
CA ILE A 126 3.10 -6.00 11.12
C ILE A 126 3.61 -6.37 12.51
N VAL A 127 4.81 -6.91 12.53
CA VAL A 127 5.44 -7.41 13.75
C VAL A 127 6.53 -6.45 14.16
N VAL A 128 6.55 -6.14 15.45
CA VAL A 128 7.69 -5.58 16.16
C VAL A 128 8.38 -6.77 16.83
N ALA A 129 9.63 -7.06 16.47
CA ALA A 129 10.32 -8.27 16.90
C ALA A 129 11.77 -7.99 17.29
N ASN A 130 12.38 -8.91 18.03
CA ASN A 130 13.80 -8.88 18.37
C ASN A 130 14.37 -10.31 18.33
N ALA A 131 15.69 -10.43 18.56
CA ALA A 131 16.34 -11.74 18.63
C ALA A 131 15.64 -12.66 19.64
N LYS A 132 15.62 -13.97 19.38
CA LYS A 132 14.98 -14.95 20.28
C LYS A 132 15.47 -14.85 21.73
N ALA A 133 16.78 -14.62 21.89
CA ALA A 133 17.45 -14.48 23.19
C ALA A 133 17.38 -13.06 23.78
N GLY A 134 16.84 -12.07 23.05
CA GLY A 134 16.75 -10.70 23.53
C GLY A 134 15.62 -10.50 24.55
N LEU A 135 15.36 -9.24 24.93
CA LEU A 135 14.29 -8.91 25.88
C LEU A 135 12.90 -9.24 25.37
N SER A 136 11.96 -9.44 26.27
CA SER A 136 10.54 -9.53 25.92
C SER A 136 9.89 -8.16 26.10
N TYR A 137 9.08 -7.76 25.13
CA TYR A 137 8.38 -6.48 25.14
C TYR A 137 6.87 -6.67 25.11
N ASP A 138 6.17 -5.81 25.83
CA ASP A 138 4.74 -5.56 25.67
C ASP A 138 4.55 -4.06 25.48
N LEU A 139 4.33 -3.65 24.23
CA LEU A 139 4.35 -2.26 23.83
C LEU A 139 2.93 -1.74 23.59
N GLN A 140 2.68 -0.53 24.07
CA GLN A 140 1.56 0.26 23.62
C GLN A 140 1.94 0.98 22.33
N ARG A 141 0.96 1.31 21.48
CA ARG A 141 1.23 2.05 20.24
C ARG A 141 1.77 3.46 20.50
N GLU A 142 1.43 4.05 21.64
CA GLU A 142 1.98 5.29 22.18
C GLU A 142 3.48 5.17 22.45
N HIS A 143 3.95 3.99 22.89
CA HIS A 143 5.37 3.74 23.08
C HIS A 143 6.10 3.75 21.73
N LEU A 144 5.51 3.13 20.71
CA LEU A 144 6.08 3.12 19.36
C LEU A 144 6.12 4.54 18.76
N TYR A 145 5.04 5.32 18.90
CA TYR A 145 5.02 6.72 18.51
C TYR A 145 6.09 7.55 19.25
N GLY A 146 6.10 7.49 20.59
CA GLY A 146 7.04 8.24 21.41
C GLY A 146 8.51 7.89 21.16
N ALA A 147 8.80 6.63 20.80
CA ALA A 147 10.14 6.19 20.45
C ALA A 147 10.57 6.64 19.04
N LEU A 148 9.67 6.59 18.05
CA LEU A 148 10.04 6.58 16.63
C LEU A 148 9.62 7.82 15.84
N ALA A 149 8.64 8.59 16.30
CA ALA A 149 8.25 9.82 15.61
C ALA A 149 9.43 10.80 15.53
N ALA A 150 9.57 11.49 14.40
CA ALA A 150 10.64 12.48 14.20
C ALA A 150 10.53 13.67 15.15
N GLU A 151 9.30 14.03 15.51
CA GLU A 151 9.01 15.12 16.44
C GLU A 151 8.02 14.65 17.51
N ALA A 152 8.12 15.26 18.68
CA ALA A 152 7.21 15.04 19.79
C ALA A 152 6.64 16.38 20.30
N PRO A 153 5.41 16.39 20.83
CA PRO A 153 4.84 17.58 21.42
C PRO A 153 5.58 17.94 22.72
N LYS A 154 6.01 19.19 22.84
CA LYS A 154 6.66 19.77 24.02
C LYS A 154 6.26 21.24 24.15
N ASP A 155 5.76 21.62 25.32
CA ASP A 155 5.41 23.01 25.66
C ASP A 155 4.53 23.73 24.62
N GLY A 156 3.58 23.00 24.02
CA GLY A 156 2.65 23.53 23.01
C GLY A 156 3.19 23.57 21.58
N ALA A 157 4.43 23.14 21.34
CA ALA A 157 5.04 23.02 20.02
C ALA A 157 5.42 21.57 19.70
N PHE A 158 5.71 21.27 18.43
CA PHE A 158 6.38 20.03 18.04
C PHE A 158 7.87 20.31 17.90
N VAL A 159 8.70 19.52 18.58
CA VAL A 159 10.17 19.65 18.57
C VAL A 159 10.81 18.32 18.19
N PRO A 160 12.05 18.31 17.69
CA PRO A 160 12.75 17.07 17.39
C PRO A 160 12.71 16.10 18.57
N ASN A 161 12.42 14.83 18.29
CA ASN A 161 12.35 13.80 19.31
C ASN A 161 13.75 13.48 19.85
N THR A 162 13.97 13.72 21.14
CA THR A 162 15.28 13.53 21.80
C THR A 162 15.34 12.28 22.68
N VAL A 163 14.27 11.48 22.75
CA VAL A 163 14.23 10.24 23.55
C VAL A 163 15.19 9.22 22.93
N LYS A 164 16.06 8.60 23.75
CA LYS A 164 17.11 7.67 23.28
C LYS A 164 17.02 6.26 23.85
N THR A 165 16.25 6.06 24.91
CA THR A 165 16.10 4.77 25.59
C THR A 165 14.63 4.44 25.82
N TRP A 166 14.30 3.16 25.87
CA TRP A 166 12.91 2.73 26.00
C TRP A 166 12.27 3.14 27.34
N ASP A 167 13.02 3.11 28.44
CA ASP A 167 12.57 3.58 29.76
C ASP A 167 12.25 5.09 29.82
N ALA A 168 12.87 5.88 28.94
CA ALA A 168 12.55 7.30 28.79
C ALA A 168 11.27 7.55 27.95
N VAL A 169 10.77 6.55 27.23
CA VAL A 169 9.49 6.63 26.50
C VAL A 169 8.32 6.47 27.46
N ALA A 170 8.37 5.45 28.32
CA ALA A 170 7.33 5.18 29.31
C ALA A 170 7.87 4.35 30.49
N PRO A 171 7.36 4.58 31.73
CA PRO A 171 7.69 3.75 32.88
C PRO A 171 7.42 2.26 32.65
N GLY A 172 8.31 1.40 33.13
CA GLY A 172 8.19 -0.06 33.01
C GLY A 172 8.79 -0.65 31.74
N LEU A 173 9.20 0.19 30.79
CA LEU A 173 10.01 -0.24 29.64
C LEU A 173 11.48 -0.42 30.04
N PRO A 174 12.23 -1.29 29.34
CA PRO A 174 13.61 -1.60 29.71
C PRO A 174 14.56 -0.42 29.47
N LYS A 175 15.63 -0.33 30.26
CA LYS A 175 16.71 0.65 30.09
C LYS A 175 17.67 0.25 28.96
N GLU A 176 17.13 0.08 27.77
CA GLU A 176 17.86 -0.26 26.55
C GLU A 176 17.85 0.94 25.58
N PRO A 177 18.95 1.17 24.83
CA PRO A 177 18.95 2.11 23.72
C PRO A 177 17.86 1.77 22.70
N ILE A 178 17.24 2.80 22.14
CA ILE A 178 16.34 2.64 20.99
C ILE A 178 17.21 2.42 19.76
N LEU A 179 17.11 1.25 19.16
CA LEU A 179 17.68 0.93 17.86
C LEU A 179 16.69 0.03 17.12
N VAL A 180 16.06 0.59 16.08
CA VAL A 180 15.03 -0.09 15.30
C VAL A 180 15.44 -0.20 13.85
N TYR A 181 15.47 -1.43 13.35
CA TYR A 181 15.61 -1.73 11.93
C TYR A 181 14.22 -1.88 11.32
N GLY A 182 13.99 -1.33 10.14
CA GLY A 182 12.73 -1.58 9.47
C GLY A 182 12.75 -1.19 8.00
N PRO A 183 11.63 -1.39 7.31
CA PRO A 183 11.53 -1.18 5.87
C PRO A 183 11.73 0.29 5.47
N PRO A 184 12.18 0.56 4.24
CA PRO A 184 12.41 1.92 3.76
C PRO A 184 11.09 2.68 3.53
N PRO A 185 11.13 4.00 3.31
CA PRO A 185 9.95 4.82 2.99
C PRO A 185 9.13 4.36 1.77
N THR A 186 9.71 3.57 0.88
CA THR A 186 9.04 3.04 -0.33
C THR A 186 8.23 1.76 -0.09
N SER A 187 8.28 1.21 1.11
CA SER A 187 7.72 -0.11 1.43
C SER A 187 6.28 -0.05 1.92
N GLY A 188 5.43 -0.96 1.42
CA GLY A 188 4.08 -1.13 1.93
C GLY A 188 4.03 -1.57 3.41
N THR A 189 5.07 -2.25 3.90
CA THR A 189 5.23 -2.63 5.33
C THR A 189 5.47 -1.38 6.19
N ARG A 190 6.23 -0.40 5.68
CA ARG A 190 6.46 0.90 6.34
C ARG A 190 5.16 1.69 6.45
N ASP A 191 4.40 1.77 5.35
CA ASP A 191 3.10 2.43 5.34
C ASP A 191 2.14 1.77 6.34
N ALA A 192 2.10 0.44 6.35
CA ALA A 192 1.31 -0.33 7.31
C ALA A 192 1.68 -0.01 8.77
N PHE A 193 2.97 0.05 9.07
CA PHE A 193 3.46 0.37 10.41
C PHE A 193 3.08 1.80 10.81
N ASN A 194 3.24 2.76 9.90
CA ASN A 194 2.85 4.14 10.13
C ASN A 194 1.35 4.26 10.43
N GLU A 195 0.48 3.64 9.61
CA GLU A 195 -0.98 3.67 9.78
C GLU A 195 -1.46 2.93 11.04
N LEU A 196 -0.95 1.73 11.31
CA LEU A 196 -1.48 0.85 12.36
C LEU A 196 -0.84 1.11 13.72
N ALA A 197 0.44 1.48 13.75
CA ALA A 197 1.18 1.73 14.98
C ALA A 197 1.27 3.22 15.27
N LEU A 198 1.96 4.00 14.44
CA LEU A 198 2.33 5.37 14.80
C LEU A 198 1.15 6.34 14.76
N GLU A 199 0.30 6.25 13.74
CA GLU A 199 -0.92 7.04 13.63
C GLU A 199 -1.84 6.74 14.81
N LYS A 200 -2.10 5.46 15.09
CA LYS A 200 -2.96 5.04 16.22
C LYS A 200 -2.36 5.32 17.59
N GLY A 201 -1.05 5.27 17.74
CA GLY A 201 -0.36 5.74 18.94
C GLY A 201 -0.50 7.25 19.09
N GLY A 202 -0.32 7.99 18.01
CA GLY A 202 -0.46 9.43 17.96
C GLY A 202 -1.88 9.90 18.26
N GLU A 203 -2.92 9.17 17.85
CA GLU A 203 -4.33 9.45 18.20
C GLU A 203 -4.57 9.51 19.71
N LYS A 204 -3.73 8.87 20.50
CA LYS A 204 -3.83 8.85 21.97
C LYS A 204 -3.00 9.95 22.64
N VAL A 205 -2.22 10.70 21.87
CA VAL A 205 -1.48 11.89 22.34
C VAL A 205 -2.37 13.11 22.17
N ALA A 206 -2.71 13.80 23.26
CA ALA A 206 -3.71 14.87 23.28
C ALA A 206 -3.48 15.97 22.22
N ALA A 207 -2.25 16.43 22.03
CA ALA A 207 -1.90 17.45 21.04
C ALA A 207 -2.18 16.99 19.59
N LEU A 208 -1.88 15.72 19.28
CA LEU A 208 -2.13 15.14 17.95
C LEU A 208 -3.60 14.82 17.74
N ALA A 209 -4.31 14.35 18.77
CA ALA A 209 -5.75 14.15 18.73
C ALA A 209 -6.51 15.45 18.46
N ALA A 210 -6.02 16.58 19.00
CA ALA A 210 -6.53 17.91 18.68
C ALA A 210 -6.20 18.30 17.24
N LEU A 211 -4.94 18.14 16.81
CA LEU A 211 -4.49 18.45 15.45
C LEU A 211 -5.32 17.71 14.38
N LYS A 212 -5.56 16.41 14.56
CA LYS A 212 -6.33 15.58 13.63
C LYS A 212 -7.72 16.14 13.32
N LYS A 213 -8.36 16.81 14.28
CA LYS A 213 -9.72 17.37 14.12
C LYS A 213 -9.72 18.61 13.22
N THR A 214 -8.60 19.34 13.17
CA THR A 214 -8.49 20.61 12.45
C THR A 214 -7.65 20.49 11.18
N ASP A 215 -6.71 19.55 11.14
CA ASP A 215 -5.73 19.34 10.09
C ASP A 215 -5.32 17.86 10.02
N GLU A 216 -6.04 17.08 9.21
CA GLU A 216 -5.78 15.65 9.03
C GLU A 216 -4.43 15.40 8.35
N ASP A 217 -4.03 16.25 7.40
CA ASP A 217 -2.76 16.11 6.66
C ASP A 217 -1.57 16.45 7.55
N GLY A 218 -1.67 17.51 8.36
CA GLY A 218 -0.69 17.83 9.39
C GLY A 218 -0.56 16.72 10.44
N PHE A 219 -1.69 16.14 10.87
CA PHE A 219 -1.67 14.97 11.77
C PHE A 219 -0.93 13.77 11.16
N LYS A 220 -1.20 13.43 9.89
CA LYS A 220 -0.48 12.36 9.18
C LYS A 220 1.00 12.70 9.04
N ALA A 221 1.35 13.93 8.67
CA ALA A 221 2.74 14.35 8.58
C ALA A 221 3.49 14.17 9.92
N LYS A 222 2.87 14.49 11.06
CA LYS A 222 3.48 14.32 12.40
C LYS A 222 3.54 12.87 12.88
N THR A 223 2.67 11.99 12.39
CA THR A 223 2.61 10.59 12.84
C THR A 223 3.29 9.61 11.88
N HIS A 224 3.41 9.93 10.60
CA HIS A 224 4.01 9.06 9.59
C HIS A 224 5.48 9.41 9.30
N THR A 225 5.99 10.50 9.86
CA THR A 225 7.41 10.86 9.77
C THR A 225 8.19 10.24 10.93
N ILE A 226 9.00 9.24 10.60
CA ILE A 226 9.90 8.58 11.55
C ILE A 226 11.24 9.31 11.59
N ARG A 227 11.84 9.38 12.79
CA ARG A 227 13.13 10.02 13.06
C ARG A 227 14.24 9.49 12.16
N SER A 228 15.19 10.37 11.81
CA SER A 228 16.34 10.08 10.94
C SER A 228 17.70 10.26 11.63
N ASP A 229 17.70 10.29 12.96
CA ASP A 229 18.89 10.52 13.81
C ASP A 229 19.67 9.24 14.16
N GLY A 230 19.46 8.17 13.40
CA GLY A 230 20.16 6.89 13.53
C GLY A 230 19.54 5.90 14.52
N LEU A 231 18.47 6.27 15.23
CA LEU A 231 17.75 5.31 16.10
C LEU A 231 16.71 4.48 15.33
N TRP A 232 16.34 4.94 14.13
CA TRP A 232 15.72 4.13 13.09
C TRP A 232 16.73 3.92 11.95
N VAL A 233 16.86 2.68 11.48
CA VAL A 233 17.73 2.30 10.36
C VAL A 233 16.90 1.62 9.29
N ASP A 234 16.81 2.28 8.13
CA ASP A 234 16.20 1.70 6.94
C ASP A 234 17.00 0.46 6.49
N SER A 235 16.36 -0.68 6.55
CA SER A 235 16.79 -1.95 5.97
C SER A 235 16.00 -2.10 4.68
N GLY A 236 16.67 -2.32 3.54
CA GLY A 236 16.03 -2.33 2.22
C GLY A 236 14.82 -3.28 2.09
N GLU A 237 14.14 -3.29 0.95
CA GLU A 237 12.83 -3.94 0.70
C GLU A 237 12.71 -5.45 1.04
N ASN A 238 13.80 -6.11 1.40
CA ASN A 238 13.79 -7.52 1.82
C ASN A 238 13.72 -7.63 3.35
N ASP A 239 12.52 -7.88 3.89
CA ASP A 239 12.28 -8.07 5.32
C ASP A 239 13.13 -9.18 5.96
N ASN A 240 13.55 -10.21 5.21
CA ASN A 240 14.48 -11.22 5.75
C ASN A 240 15.83 -10.62 6.16
N ALA A 241 16.27 -9.51 5.54
CA ALA A 241 17.49 -8.83 5.94
C ALA A 241 17.37 -8.26 7.36
N ILE A 242 16.17 -7.80 7.75
CA ILE A 242 15.91 -7.34 9.13
C ILE A 242 16.04 -8.51 10.10
N VAL A 243 15.42 -9.65 9.80
CA VAL A 243 15.52 -10.88 10.62
C VAL A 243 16.98 -11.34 10.80
N GLN A 244 17.79 -11.25 9.74
CA GLN A 244 19.22 -11.59 9.81
C GLN A 244 20.02 -10.60 10.66
N THR A 245 19.70 -9.30 10.58
CA THR A 245 20.33 -8.26 11.39
C THR A 245 20.02 -8.46 12.87
N LEU A 246 18.77 -8.74 13.23
CA LEU A 246 18.37 -8.95 14.63
C LEU A 246 19.17 -10.05 15.33
N GLN A 247 19.55 -11.12 14.62
CA GLN A 247 20.38 -12.19 15.18
C GLN A 247 21.79 -11.73 15.56
N LYS A 248 22.28 -10.66 14.93
CA LYS A 248 23.60 -10.06 15.17
C LYS A 248 23.54 -8.88 16.14
N THR A 249 22.35 -8.33 16.39
CA THR A 249 22.11 -7.16 17.23
C THR A 249 21.02 -7.46 18.27
N PRO A 250 21.32 -8.25 19.33
CA PRO A 250 20.31 -8.81 20.23
C PRO A 250 19.51 -7.77 21.05
N HIS A 251 20.01 -6.54 21.16
CA HIS A 251 19.37 -5.41 21.85
C HIS A 251 18.46 -4.56 20.93
N SER A 252 18.51 -4.80 19.62
CA SER A 252 17.71 -4.05 18.64
C SER A 252 16.33 -4.65 18.44
N ILE A 253 15.44 -3.83 17.89
CA ILE A 253 14.10 -4.22 17.43
C ILE A 253 14.04 -4.14 15.91
N GLY A 254 13.20 -4.97 15.30
CA GLY A 254 12.91 -5.03 13.88
C GLY A 254 11.42 -4.85 13.64
N VAL A 255 11.06 -4.18 12.55
CA VAL A 255 9.68 -4.04 12.07
C VAL A 255 9.56 -4.73 10.72
N PHE A 256 8.69 -5.73 10.58
CA PHE A 256 8.51 -6.48 9.32
C PHE A 256 7.18 -7.26 9.30
N GLY A 257 6.82 -7.85 8.16
CA GLY A 257 5.58 -8.63 8.01
C GLY A 257 5.57 -9.96 8.79
N TYR A 258 4.40 -10.37 9.30
CA TYR A 258 4.23 -11.57 10.14
C TYR A 258 4.70 -12.87 9.47
N SER A 259 4.57 -13.03 8.16
CA SER A 259 5.04 -14.24 7.49
C SER A 259 6.54 -14.46 7.66
N PHE A 260 7.33 -13.39 7.82
CA PHE A 260 8.76 -13.49 8.09
C PHE A 260 9.05 -13.88 9.54
N LEU A 261 8.20 -13.49 10.49
CA LEU A 261 8.25 -14.00 11.86
C LEU A 261 7.96 -15.50 11.87
N GLU A 262 6.87 -15.91 11.22
CA GLU A 262 6.40 -17.30 11.18
C GLU A 262 7.48 -18.25 10.64
N ASN A 263 8.18 -17.83 9.58
CA ASN A 263 9.26 -18.60 8.97
C ASN A 263 10.58 -18.59 9.77
N ASN A 264 10.70 -17.78 10.84
CA ASN A 264 11.94 -17.61 11.59
C ASN A 264 11.73 -17.60 13.12
N MET A 265 10.68 -18.24 13.64
CA MET A 265 10.37 -18.27 15.08
C MET A 265 11.43 -18.98 15.94
N ASP A 266 12.32 -19.74 15.31
CA ASP A 266 13.53 -20.32 15.92
C ASP A 266 14.61 -19.25 16.20
N LYS A 267 14.64 -18.15 15.44
CA LYS A 267 15.69 -17.10 15.48
C LYS A 267 15.22 -15.79 16.12
N VAL A 268 13.96 -15.44 15.96
CA VAL A 268 13.37 -14.19 16.45
C VAL A 268 12.12 -14.45 17.26
N LYS A 269 11.72 -13.45 18.04
CA LYS A 269 10.42 -13.43 18.74
C LYS A 269 9.78 -12.06 18.59
N ALA A 270 8.45 -12.04 18.59
CA ALA A 270 7.68 -10.80 18.53
C ALA A 270 7.47 -10.21 19.93
N ALA A 271 7.44 -8.88 19.99
CA ALA A 271 6.79 -8.14 21.06
C ALA A 271 5.28 -8.38 21.02
N LYS A 272 4.65 -8.31 22.20
CA LYS A 272 3.21 -8.12 22.27
C LYS A 272 2.90 -6.65 22.01
N ILE A 273 1.76 -6.40 21.38
CA ILE A 273 1.21 -5.06 21.22
C ILE A 273 -0.10 -5.00 21.99
N GLU A 274 -0.16 -4.13 23.00
CA GLU A 274 -1.31 -3.98 23.90
C GLU A 274 -1.73 -5.32 24.54
N GLY A 275 -0.77 -6.13 24.97
CA GLY A 275 -0.99 -7.45 25.57
C GLY A 275 -1.25 -8.60 24.58
N VAL A 276 -1.41 -8.30 23.28
CA VAL A 276 -1.75 -9.28 22.24
C VAL A 276 -0.50 -9.68 21.45
N ALA A 277 -0.25 -10.99 21.34
CA ALA A 277 0.83 -11.52 20.52
C ALA A 277 0.39 -11.65 19.04
N PRO A 278 1.29 -11.43 18.06
CA PRO A 278 0.97 -11.65 16.66
C PRO A 278 0.96 -13.15 16.33
N THR A 279 -0.22 -13.71 16.22
CA THR A 279 -0.48 -15.07 15.72
C THR A 279 -1.44 -15.01 14.55
N PHE A 280 -1.49 -16.08 13.73
CA PHE A 280 -2.49 -16.21 12.67
C PHE A 280 -3.92 -15.96 13.18
N GLU A 281 -4.28 -16.53 14.34
CA GLU A 281 -5.60 -16.38 14.94
C GLU A 281 -5.89 -14.92 15.31
N THR A 282 -4.99 -14.28 16.06
CA THR A 282 -5.17 -12.88 16.48
C THR A 282 -5.14 -11.89 15.31
N ILE A 283 -4.43 -12.21 14.22
CA ILE A 283 -4.38 -11.37 13.02
C ILE A 283 -5.66 -11.55 12.19
N SER A 284 -6.07 -12.79 11.93
CA SER A 284 -7.27 -13.09 11.13
C SER A 284 -8.57 -12.64 11.79
N SER A 285 -8.64 -12.70 13.13
CA SER A 285 -9.75 -12.15 13.92
C SER A 285 -9.72 -10.62 14.07
N GLY A 286 -8.60 -9.98 13.74
CA GLY A 286 -8.39 -8.53 13.95
C GLY A 286 -8.09 -8.14 15.40
N ALA A 287 -7.90 -9.10 16.31
CA ALA A 287 -7.56 -8.84 17.71
C ALA A 287 -6.14 -8.26 17.89
N TYR A 288 -5.19 -8.61 17.01
CA TYR A 288 -3.84 -8.06 17.05
C TYR A 288 -3.82 -6.61 16.51
N PRO A 289 -3.38 -5.61 17.29
CA PRO A 289 -3.57 -4.19 16.93
C PRO A 289 -2.86 -3.73 15.64
N LEU A 290 -1.78 -4.42 15.24
CA LEU A 290 -1.03 -4.12 14.03
C LEU A 290 -1.39 -5.09 12.89
N SER A 291 -2.68 -5.40 12.77
CA SER A 291 -3.22 -6.19 11.68
C SER A 291 -4.34 -5.47 10.94
N ARG A 292 -4.61 -5.90 9.71
CA ARG A 292 -5.76 -5.44 8.92
C ARG A 292 -6.15 -6.44 7.85
N SER A 293 -7.39 -6.33 7.40
CA SER A 293 -7.88 -7.06 6.23
C SER A 293 -7.53 -6.33 4.95
N MET A 294 -7.24 -7.08 3.89
CA MET A 294 -6.97 -6.54 2.55
C MET A 294 -8.07 -6.96 1.58
N PHE A 295 -8.38 -6.06 0.67
CA PHE A 295 -9.51 -6.18 -0.24
C PHE A 295 -9.17 -5.66 -1.64
N ILE A 296 -9.93 -6.15 -2.61
CA ILE A 296 -10.18 -5.45 -3.87
C ILE A 296 -11.67 -5.23 -4.05
N TYR A 297 -12.03 -4.14 -4.72
CA TYR A 297 -13.41 -3.77 -5.06
C TYR A 297 -13.49 -3.61 -6.56
N VAL A 298 -14.44 -4.30 -7.19
CA VAL A 298 -14.53 -4.38 -8.65
C VAL A 298 -15.85 -3.80 -9.11
N LYS A 299 -15.81 -2.93 -10.13
CA LYS A 299 -17.04 -2.52 -10.82
C LYS A 299 -17.58 -3.70 -11.60
N LYS A 300 -18.76 -4.20 -11.24
CA LYS A 300 -19.40 -5.31 -11.97
C LYS A 300 -19.63 -4.94 -13.43
N ALA A 301 -20.01 -3.69 -13.71
CA ALA A 301 -20.22 -3.18 -15.06
C ALA A 301 -18.97 -3.24 -15.97
N SER A 302 -17.76 -3.28 -15.39
CA SER A 302 -16.52 -3.43 -16.17
C SER A 302 -16.24 -4.89 -16.57
N ILE A 303 -16.86 -5.88 -15.93
CA ILE A 303 -16.65 -7.31 -16.23
C ILE A 303 -17.25 -7.64 -17.60
N GLY A 304 -16.43 -8.16 -18.52
CA GLY A 304 -16.82 -8.42 -19.91
C GLY A 304 -16.70 -7.21 -20.84
N VAL A 305 -16.41 -6.03 -20.29
CA VAL A 305 -16.16 -4.79 -21.07
C VAL A 305 -14.67 -4.48 -21.12
N THR A 306 -13.99 -4.48 -19.97
CA THR A 306 -12.55 -4.24 -19.88
C THR A 306 -11.78 -5.55 -20.14
N PRO A 307 -10.96 -5.64 -21.21
CA PRO A 307 -10.20 -6.85 -21.51
C PRO A 307 -9.26 -7.24 -20.36
N GLY A 308 -9.27 -8.52 -19.98
CA GLY A 308 -8.42 -9.07 -18.92
C GLY A 308 -8.94 -8.88 -17.50
N LEU A 309 -10.05 -8.15 -17.28
CA LEU A 309 -10.55 -7.88 -15.93
C LEU A 309 -11.01 -9.16 -15.23
N ARG A 310 -11.69 -10.05 -15.94
CA ARG A 310 -12.17 -11.30 -15.36
C ARG A 310 -11.00 -12.15 -14.86
N GLU A 311 -9.97 -12.30 -15.68
CA GLU A 311 -8.76 -13.07 -15.38
C GLU A 311 -7.96 -12.44 -14.25
N PHE A 312 -7.91 -11.10 -14.19
CA PHE A 312 -7.27 -10.38 -13.09
C PHE A 312 -7.97 -10.63 -11.74
N VAL A 313 -9.30 -10.59 -11.74
CA VAL A 313 -10.12 -10.85 -10.54
C VAL A 313 -10.04 -12.32 -10.12
N ASP A 314 -10.15 -13.26 -11.08
CA ASP A 314 -9.99 -14.70 -10.81
C ASP A 314 -8.58 -15.01 -10.28
N GLY A 315 -7.56 -14.29 -10.76
CA GLY A 315 -6.18 -14.39 -10.27
C GLY A 315 -6.06 -14.13 -8.77
N PHE A 316 -6.78 -13.14 -8.23
CA PHE A 316 -6.76 -12.82 -6.79
C PHE A 316 -7.41 -13.86 -5.90
N VAL A 317 -8.35 -14.67 -6.40
CA VAL A 317 -9.01 -15.73 -5.62
C VAL A 317 -8.51 -17.12 -6.00
N SER A 318 -7.47 -17.21 -6.83
CA SER A 318 -6.89 -18.49 -7.21
C SER A 318 -6.14 -19.12 -6.03
N ASP A 319 -6.26 -20.45 -5.89
CA ASP A 319 -5.52 -21.20 -4.85
C ASP A 319 -3.99 -20.98 -4.98
N ALA A 320 -3.49 -20.77 -6.20
CA ALA A 320 -2.08 -20.49 -6.47
C ALA A 320 -1.62 -19.10 -5.97
N ALA A 321 -2.52 -18.11 -5.89
CA ALA A 321 -2.17 -16.75 -5.48
C ALA A 321 -2.35 -16.52 -3.98
N THR A 322 -3.60 -16.57 -3.50
CA THR A 322 -4.02 -16.20 -2.13
C THR A 322 -4.40 -17.42 -1.27
N GLY A 323 -4.50 -18.60 -1.88
CA GLY A 323 -4.68 -19.86 -1.14
C GLY A 323 -3.49 -20.17 -0.22
N LYS A 324 -3.70 -21.12 0.69
CA LYS A 324 -2.62 -21.62 1.56
C LYS A 324 -1.51 -22.27 0.72
N GLY A 325 -0.28 -21.83 0.91
CA GLY A 325 0.88 -22.15 0.08
C GLY A 325 1.06 -21.28 -1.17
N GLY A 326 0.16 -20.31 -1.40
CA GLY A 326 0.14 -19.47 -2.59
C GLY A 326 1.33 -18.51 -2.69
N TYR A 327 1.64 -18.09 -3.91
CA TYR A 327 2.84 -17.28 -4.18
C TYR A 327 2.79 -15.88 -3.54
N LEU A 328 1.63 -15.38 -3.11
CA LEU A 328 1.54 -14.08 -2.43
C LEU A 328 1.96 -14.18 -0.95
N GLN A 329 1.94 -15.37 -0.34
CA GLN A 329 2.37 -15.53 1.05
C GLN A 329 3.86 -15.22 1.23
N SER A 330 4.69 -15.62 0.26
CA SER A 330 6.13 -15.30 0.27
C SER A 330 6.42 -13.80 0.17
N ARG A 331 5.40 -13.00 -0.19
CA ARG A 331 5.44 -11.53 -0.23
C ARG A 331 4.81 -10.87 0.99
N GLY A 332 4.39 -11.63 2.00
CA GLY A 332 3.81 -11.09 3.23
C GLY A 332 2.31 -11.30 3.40
N LEU A 333 1.59 -11.78 2.36
CA LEU A 333 0.15 -12.00 2.47
C LEU A 333 -0.15 -13.12 3.48
N ILE A 334 -0.99 -12.83 4.47
CA ILE A 334 -1.54 -13.87 5.33
C ILE A 334 -2.84 -14.36 4.68
N PRO A 335 -2.94 -15.65 4.33
CA PRO A 335 -4.06 -16.17 3.57
C PRO A 335 -5.33 -16.17 4.43
N LEU A 336 -6.48 -16.13 3.75
CA LEU A 336 -7.76 -16.38 4.41
C LEU A 336 -7.82 -17.84 4.91
N PRO A 337 -8.60 -18.11 5.98
CA PRO A 337 -9.05 -19.47 6.27
C PRO A 337 -9.69 -20.09 5.03
N GLU A 338 -9.51 -21.41 4.86
CA GLU A 338 -9.92 -22.12 3.64
C GLU A 338 -11.40 -21.90 3.29
N ALA A 339 -12.28 -21.96 4.29
CA ALA A 339 -13.72 -21.70 4.11
C ALA A 339 -14.01 -20.28 3.61
N GLU A 340 -13.33 -19.25 4.16
CA GLU A 340 -13.44 -17.87 3.68
C GLU A 340 -12.90 -17.74 2.25
N HIS A 341 -11.74 -18.35 1.95
CA HIS A 341 -11.16 -18.34 0.60
C HIS A 341 -12.12 -18.95 -0.44
N LYS A 342 -12.71 -20.11 -0.14
CA LYS A 342 -13.72 -20.75 -1.01
C LYS A 342 -14.99 -19.91 -1.15
N ALA A 343 -15.40 -19.19 -0.10
CA ALA A 343 -16.52 -18.24 -0.18
C ALA A 343 -16.21 -17.06 -1.12
N GLN A 344 -14.98 -16.53 -1.10
CA GLN A 344 -14.54 -15.48 -2.04
C GLN A 344 -14.52 -15.99 -3.49
N GLN A 345 -14.05 -17.23 -3.72
CA GLN A 345 -14.12 -17.87 -5.05
C GLN A 345 -15.56 -17.98 -5.55
N ALA A 346 -16.49 -18.42 -4.70
CA ALA A 346 -17.90 -18.52 -5.04
C ALA A 346 -18.52 -17.15 -5.33
N SER A 347 -18.20 -16.14 -4.51
CA SER A 347 -18.65 -14.76 -4.68
C SER A 347 -18.22 -14.18 -6.04
N VAL A 348 -16.94 -14.35 -6.41
CA VAL A 348 -16.38 -13.93 -7.70
C VAL A 348 -17.01 -14.68 -8.87
N LYS A 349 -17.24 -15.99 -8.73
CA LYS A 349 -17.91 -16.80 -9.76
C LYS A 349 -19.34 -16.29 -10.01
N ALA A 350 -20.07 -15.95 -8.96
CA ALA A 350 -21.44 -15.46 -9.04
C ALA A 350 -21.55 -13.95 -9.36
N LEU A 351 -20.43 -13.21 -9.38
CA LEU A 351 -20.42 -11.75 -9.48
C LEU A 351 -21.34 -11.09 -8.43
N THR A 352 -21.19 -11.57 -7.19
CA THR A 352 -22.04 -11.14 -6.05
C THR A 352 -21.77 -9.68 -5.74
N VAL A 353 -22.82 -8.86 -5.78
CA VAL A 353 -22.74 -7.44 -5.45
C VAL A 353 -22.80 -7.29 -3.94
N MET A 354 -21.91 -6.47 -3.39
CA MET A 354 -21.87 -6.17 -1.97
C MET A 354 -23.12 -5.39 -1.54
N THR A 355 -23.52 -5.55 -0.29
CA THR A 355 -24.50 -4.65 0.34
C THR A 355 -23.82 -3.39 0.85
N ALA A 356 -24.59 -2.33 1.07
CA ALA A 356 -24.08 -1.12 1.72
C ALA A 356 -23.41 -1.47 3.07
N PRO A 357 -22.20 -0.96 3.36
CA PRO A 357 -21.56 -1.15 4.65
C PRO A 357 -22.39 -0.57 5.79
N ALA A 358 -22.35 -1.21 6.96
CA ALA A 358 -23.07 -0.72 8.14
C ALA A 358 -22.54 0.63 8.66
N SER A 359 -21.25 0.92 8.47
CA SER A 359 -20.54 2.09 9.00
C SER A 359 -19.57 2.72 7.99
#